data_AF-A0A934SHV4-F1
#
_entry.id   AF-A0A934SHV4-F1
#
_cell.length_a   1.000
_cell.length_b   1.000
_cell.length_c   1.000
_cell.angle_alpha   90.00
_cell.angle_beta   90.00
_cell.angle_gamma   90.00
#
_symmetry.space_group_name_H-M   'P 1'
#
loop_
_entity.id
_entity.type
_entity.pdbx_description
1 polymer ?
#
loop_
_entity_poly.entity_id
_entity_poly.type
_entity_poly.pdbx_seq_one_letter_code
_entity_poly.pdbx_strand_id
1 'polypeptide(L)'
;MTDDITLPALTADARDHMAALIELLDLMFWAAEGIGDLQGAAMARGAMLARERAERLRELLAAISGSAQAASGADDGAVDAQGP
;
A
#
# COMPACT_ATOMS: atom_id res chain seq x y z
N MET A 1 26.79 -7.13 -3.23
CA MET A 1 25.89 -7.34 -4.37
C MET A 1 24.58 -6.72 -3.95
N THR A 2 24.40 -5.42 -4.20
CA THR A 2 23.11 -4.75 -4.00
C THR A 2 22.22 -5.22 -5.12
N ASP A 3 21.26 -6.09 -4.81
CA ASP A 3 20.21 -6.42 -5.77
C ASP A 3 19.54 -5.11 -6.18
N ASP A 4 19.48 -4.88 -7.48
CA ASP A 4 18.87 -3.68 -8.05
C ASP A 4 17.34 -3.84 -7.91
N ILE A 5 16.83 -3.48 -6.72
CA ILE A 5 15.41 -3.59 -6.43
C ILE A 5 14.70 -2.56 -7.30
N THR A 6 13.99 -3.06 -8.30
CA THR A 6 13.18 -2.21 -9.18
C THR A 6 12.06 -1.53 -8.40
N LEU A 7 11.71 -0.30 -8.77
CA LEU A 7 10.58 0.43 -8.16
C LEU A 7 9.25 -0.39 -8.19
N PRO A 8 8.92 -1.15 -9.25
CA PRO A 8 7.78 -2.06 -9.23
C PRO A 8 7.88 -3.16 -8.16
N ALA A 9 9.06 -3.78 -7.98
CA ALA A 9 9.25 -4.79 -6.94
C ALA A 9 9.12 -4.20 -5.54
N LEU A 10 9.68 -3.01 -5.31
CA LEU A 10 9.56 -2.30 -4.03
C LEU A 10 8.11 -1.92 -3.71
N THR A 11 7.36 -1.45 -4.70
CA THR A 11 5.95 -1.08 -4.51
C THR A 11 5.03 -2.29 -4.33
N ALA A 12 5.36 -3.43 -4.95
CA ALA A 12 4.67 -4.69 -4.69
C ALA A 12 4.89 -5.16 -3.25
N ASP A 13 6.14 -5.22 -2.80
CA ASP A 13 6.50 -5.60 -1.44
C ASP A 13 5.87 -4.66 -0.40
N ALA A 14 5.87 -3.35 -0.65
CA ALA A 14 5.17 -2.39 0.21
C ALA A 14 3.66 -2.64 0.27
N ARG A 15 3.01 -3.03 -0.83
CA ARG A 15 1.56 -3.36 -0.82
C ARG A 15 1.27 -4.61 0.00
N ASP A 16 2.13 -5.63 -0.08
CA ASP A 16 1.98 -6.86 0.69
C ASP A 16 2.13 -6.59 2.20
N HIS A 17 3.13 -5.81 2.59
CA HIS A 17 3.29 -5.36 3.97
C HIS A 17 2.07 -4.54 4.44
N MET A 18 1.53 -3.66 3.58
CA MET A 18 0.34 -2.88 3.92
C MET A 18 -0.90 -3.76 4.12
N ALA A 19 -1.09 -4.80 3.31
CA ALA A 19 -2.18 -5.74 3.47
C ALA A 19 -2.07 -6.48 4.81
N ALA A 20 -0.88 -6.99 5.14
CA ALA A 20 -0.62 -7.65 6.42
C ALA A 20 -0.87 -6.71 7.62
N LEU A 21 -0.47 -5.44 7.53
CA LEU A 21 -0.72 -4.46 8.58
C LEU A 21 -2.22 -4.22 8.80
N ILE A 22 -3.01 -4.12 7.73
CA ILE A 22 -4.46 -3.96 7.82
C ILE A 22 -5.10 -5.18 8.51
N GLU A 23 -4.69 -6.40 8.15
CA GLU A 23 -5.17 -7.62 8.80
C GLU A 23 -4.81 -7.66 10.29
N LEU A 24 -3.57 -7.28 10.65
CA LEU A 24 -3.15 -7.19 12.05
C LEU A 24 -3.97 -6.15 12.83
N LEU A 25 -4.29 -5.02 12.21
CA LEU A 25 -5.11 -3.97 12.81
C LEU A 25 -6.55 -4.44 13.04
N ASP A 26 -7.13 -5.18 12.10
CA ASP A 26 -8.45 -5.79 12.26
C ASP A 26 -8.44 -6.81 13.39
N LEU A 27 -7.41 -7.67 13.49
CA LEU A 27 -7.26 -8.61 14.60
C LEU A 27 -7.12 -7.92 15.95
N MET A 28 -6.34 -6.84 16.03
CA MET A 28 -6.20 -6.05 17.26
C MET A 28 -7.51 -5.39 17.66
N PHE A 29 -8.30 -4.90 16.70
CA PHE A 29 -9.62 -4.38 16.96
C PHE A 29 -10.52 -5.44 17.60
N TRP A 30 -10.60 -6.64 17.01
CA TRP A 30 -11.37 -7.75 17.58
C TRP A 30 -10.89 -8.17 18.97
N ALA A 31 -9.58 -8.23 19.18
CA ALA A 31 -9.02 -8.54 20.50
C ALA A 31 -9.36 -7.46 21.54
N ALA A 32 -9.35 -6.19 21.14
CA ALA A 32 -9.68 -5.06 22.01
C ALA A 32 -11.18 -5.05 22.40
N GLU A 33 -12.07 -5.37 21.47
CA GLU A 33 -13.51 -5.53 21.75
C GLU A 33 -13.77 -6.65 22.78
N GLY A 34 -12.96 -7.72 22.75
CA GLY A 34 -13.04 -8.82 23.72
C GLY A 34 -12.70 -8.45 25.16
N ILE A 35 -12.04 -7.31 25.40
CA ILE A 35 -11.67 -6.83 26.75
C ILE A 35 -12.87 -6.16 27.44
N GLY A 36 -13.72 -5.46 26.69
CA GLY A 36 -15.02 -4.95 27.16
C GLY A 36 -14.99 -3.79 28.16
N ASP A 37 -13.82 -3.17 28.41
CA ASP A 37 -13.67 -2.02 29.30
C ASP A 37 -13.16 -0.76 28.57
N LEU A 38 -12.84 0.29 29.34
CA LEU A 38 -12.31 1.55 28.79
C LEU A 38 -10.98 1.37 28.06
N GLN A 39 -10.15 0.42 28.50
CA GLN A 39 -8.86 0.13 27.86
C GLN A 39 -9.08 -0.58 26.52
N GLY A 40 -9.99 -1.55 26.47
CA GLY A 40 -10.45 -2.18 25.23
C GLY A 40 -10.96 -1.14 24.24
N ALA A 41 -11.86 -0.26 24.66
CA ALA A 41 -12.40 0.81 23.82
C ALA A 41 -11.32 1.79 23.30
N ALA A 42 -10.30 2.09 24.11
CA ALA A 42 -9.18 2.94 23.68
C ALA A 42 -8.31 2.24 22.62
N MET A 43 -8.03 0.94 22.80
CA MET A 43 -7.25 0.16 21.83
C MET A 43 -8.00 -0.06 20.52
N ALA A 44 -9.30 -0.36 20.58
CA ALA A 44 -10.14 -0.47 19.39
C ALA A 44 -10.13 0.83 18.55
N ARG A 45 -10.25 1.99 19.22
CA ARG A 45 -10.12 3.30 18.55
C ARG A 45 -8.73 3.50 17.94
N GLY A 46 -7.67 3.14 18.65
CA GLY A 46 -6.29 3.22 18.14
C GLY A 46 -6.09 2.36 16.89
N ALA A 47 -6.59 1.13 16.91
CA ALA A 47 -6.55 0.21 15.76
C ALA A 47 -7.30 0.78 14.55
N MET A 48 -8.50 1.35 14.75
CA MET A 48 -9.26 1.97 13.66
C MET A 48 -8.53 3.19 13.04
N LEU A 49 -7.95 4.06 13.87
CA LEU A 49 -7.18 5.20 13.39
C LEU A 49 -5.94 4.77 12.60
N ALA A 50 -5.21 3.78 13.10
CA ALA A 50 -4.06 3.22 12.39
C ALA A 50 -4.49 2.54 11.07
N ARG A 51 -5.65 1.88 11.03
CA ARG A 51 -6.23 1.29 9.81
C ARG A 51 -6.55 2.34 8.76
N GLU A 52 -7.16 3.46 9.15
CA GLU A 52 -7.41 4.58 8.24
C GLU A 52 -6.11 5.12 7.62
N ARG A 53 -5.06 5.28 8.44
CA ARG A 53 -3.74 5.70 7.94
C ARG A 53 -3.10 4.65 7.02
N ALA A 54 -3.29 3.37 7.33
CA ALA A 54 -2.82 2.28 6.49
C ALA A 54 -3.51 2.28 5.12
N GLU A 55 -4.83 2.41 5.07
CA GLU A 55 -5.57 2.51 3.80
C GLU A 55 -5.12 3.72 2.99
N ARG A 56 -4.87 4.86 3.64
CA ARG A 56 -4.33 6.04 2.95
C ARG A 56 -2.95 5.78 2.34
N LEU A 57 -2.07 5.07 3.04
CA LEU A 57 -0.76 4.68 2.50
C LEU A 57 -0.91 3.73 1.31
N ARG A 58 -1.86 2.79 1.37
CA ARG A 58 -2.18 1.88 0.27
C ARG A 58 -2.64 2.64 -0.99
N GLU A 59 -3.51 3.64 -0.84
CA GLU A 59 -3.93 4.51 -1.94
C GLU A 59 -2.75 5.27 -2.58
N LEU A 60 -1.86 5.84 -1.74
CA LEU A 60 -0.69 6.56 -2.22
C LEU A 60 0.28 5.65 -2.97
N LEU A 61 0.50 4.42 -2.49
CA LEU A 61 1.32 3.42 -3.20
C LEU A 61 0.71 3.03 -4.55
N ALA A 62 -0.62 2.87 -4.61
CA ALA A 62 -1.30 2.60 -5.88
C ALA A 62 -1.13 3.76 -6.88
N ALA A 63 -1.23 5.00 -6.42
CA ALA A 63 -1.01 6.18 -7.26
C ALA A 63 0.42 6.28 -7.82
N ILE A 64 1.44 6.01 -6.98
CA ILE A 64 2.86 5.97 -7.41
C ILE A 64 3.10 4.88 -8.46
N SER A 65 2.44 3.74 -8.30
CA SER A 65 2.60 2.62 -9.21
C SER A 65 1.93 2.87 -10.56
N GLY A 66 0.73 3.46 -10.55
CA GLY A 66 0.00 3.83 -11.75
C GLY A 66 0.70 4.94 -12.55
N SER A 67 1.31 5.91 -11.89
CA SER A 67 2.09 6.96 -12.56
C SER A 67 3.38 6.42 -13.19
N ALA A 68 4.07 5.49 -12.53
CA ALA A 68 5.25 4.82 -13.08
C ALA A 68 4.93 3.99 -14.34
N GLN A 69 3.78 3.30 -14.36
CA GLN A 69 3.33 2.53 -15.53
C GLN A 69 3.00 3.45 -16.72
N ALA A 70 2.29 4.57 -16.47
CA ALA A 70 1.95 5.55 -17.49
C ALA A 70 3.17 6.22 -18.12
N ALA A 71 4.24 6.47 -17.34
CA ALA A 71 5.49 7.02 -17.84
C ALA A 71 6.25 6.04 -18.75
N SER A 72 6.21 4.74 -18.46
CA SER A 72 6.89 3.73 -19.30
C SER A 72 6.18 3.44 -20.63
N GLY A 73 4.85 3.57 -20.68
CA GLY A 73 4.06 3.31 -21.89
C GLY A 73 4.06 4.47 -22.91
N ALA A 74 4.55 5.65 -22.52
CA ALA A 74 4.61 6.82 -23.40
C ALA A 74 5.83 6.83 -24.34
N ASP A 75 6.85 6.00 -24.07
CA ASP A 75 8.11 5.96 -24.83
C ASP A 75 8.06 4.98 -26.02
N ASP A 76 7.14 4.02 -26.01
CA ASP A 76 7.06 2.93 -27.01
C ASP A 76 6.25 3.28 -28.28
N GLY A 77 5.71 4.50 -28.36
CA GLY A 77 4.80 4.94 -29.44
C GLY A 77 5.42 5.83 -30.53
N ALA A 78 6.72 6.15 -30.47
CA ALA A 78 7.34 7.16 -31.35
C ALA A 78 8.16 6.60 -32.53
N VAL A 79 8.25 5.28 -32.70
CA VAL A 79 9.06 4.64 -33.75
C VAL A 79 8.22 3.86 -34.75
N ASP A 80 7.28 4.51 -35.44
CA ASP A 80 6.77 4.02 -36.73
C ASP A 80 6.01 5.13 -37.47
N ALA A 81 6.75 6.17 -37.88
CA ALA A 81 6.33 7.07 -38.96
C ALA A 81 7.50 7.18 -39.95
N GLN A 82 7.68 6.08 -40.68
CA GLN A 82 8.26 5.92 -42.02
C GLN A 82 8.90 7.18 -42.67
N GLY A 83 10.20 7.08 -42.99
CA GLY A 83 10.74 7.64 -44.24
C GLY A 83 10.60 6.63 -45.39
N PRO A 84 11.19 6.88 -46.59
CA PRO A 84 11.73 8.12 -47.14
C PRO A 84 10.70 8.96 -47.93
#